data_AF-A0A0F0HUV8-F1
#
_entry.id   AF-A0A0F0HUV8-F1
#
_cell.length_a   1.000
_cell.length_b   1.000
_cell.length_c   1.000
_cell.angle_alpha   90.00
_cell.angle_beta   90.00
_cell.angle_gamma   90.00
#
_symmetry.space_group_name_H-M   'P 1'
#
loop_
_entity.id
_entity.type
_entity.pdbx_description
1 polymer ?
#
loop_
_entity_poly.entity_id
_entity_poly.type
_entity_poly.pdbx_seq_one_letter_code
_entity_poly.pdbx_strand_id
1 'polypeptide(L)'
;MDAELGRIDERLRSLAAAKDRIQGLLDAVLAITRELELPAVLHRIVTTAMELVGARYGALGVLDESGEFLEQFIAVGLSEQERAALAGAGFPRGLGVLGHLIRHPEPLRVENISFHPSSVGFPPGHPHMCTLLGVAVSVRGEIYGDLYLSERRDGQPFDVRDENIVVALASAAGIAIENVRLFEQVRAGSEQFQRLLLPTLPDLRPFAAAAIYRPAAEPNPVGGDWYDAILLPDGAVAVVIGDVVGHDLHAAAAMASTRNMLRALLFHLRTPPSAVLAQLDRTLEAITDDPVTTTCLARIEPAGAAWRLHWSIAGHVPPLLITPSGRAEYLFAEPGLPLNVDSGLPRADHTHPLPPNATVVFFTDGLIEHPDHPIDESLNELAELATTHAALPLQDFVQALADHHPSDGHDDMAILALRTPC
;
A
#
# COMPACT_ATOMS: atom_id res chain seq x y z
N MET A 1 -7.57 -66.79 -2.91
CA MET A 1 -8.50 -65.77 -3.41
C MET A 1 -8.75 -64.68 -2.37
N ASP A 2 -9.25 -65.01 -1.17
CA ASP A 2 -9.51 -63.99 -0.11
C ASP A 2 -8.26 -63.25 0.38
N ALA A 3 -7.13 -63.95 0.54
CA ALA A 3 -5.86 -63.32 0.94
C ALA A 3 -5.25 -62.41 -0.14
N GLU A 4 -5.65 -62.58 -1.41
CA GLU A 4 -5.19 -61.78 -2.55
C GLU A 4 -6.06 -60.53 -2.73
N LEU A 5 -7.39 -60.70 -2.58
CA LEU A 5 -8.36 -59.60 -2.54
C LEU A 5 -8.11 -58.64 -1.37
N GLY A 6 -7.79 -59.17 -0.17
CA GLY A 6 -7.41 -58.33 0.97
C GLY A 6 -6.15 -57.49 0.72
N ARG A 7 -5.16 -58.07 0.04
CA ARG A 7 -3.89 -57.39 -0.31
C ARG A 7 -4.08 -56.30 -1.38
N ILE A 8 -5.03 -56.48 -2.29
CA ILE A 8 -5.39 -55.48 -3.31
C ILE A 8 -6.17 -54.32 -2.66
N ASP A 9 -7.10 -54.60 -1.75
CA ASP A 9 -7.86 -53.58 -1.03
C ASP A 9 -6.96 -52.69 -0.17
N GLU A 10 -5.98 -53.30 0.52
CA GLU A 10 -4.97 -52.57 1.30
C GLU A 10 -4.11 -51.64 0.42
N ARG A 11 -3.72 -52.11 -0.77
CA ARG A 11 -2.97 -51.30 -1.74
C ARG A 11 -3.79 -50.14 -2.29
N LEU A 12 -5.06 -50.37 -2.62
CA LEU A 12 -5.98 -49.34 -3.10
C LEU A 12 -6.21 -48.26 -2.04
N ARG A 13 -6.40 -48.63 -0.77
CA ARG A 13 -6.49 -47.66 0.34
C ARG A 13 -5.20 -46.87 0.52
N SER A 14 -4.03 -47.51 0.40
CA SER A 14 -2.75 -46.80 0.51
C SER A 14 -2.54 -45.80 -0.64
N LEU A 15 -2.97 -46.15 -1.86
CA LEU A 15 -2.90 -45.29 -3.04
C LEU A 15 -3.86 -44.10 -2.94
N ALA A 16 -5.09 -44.33 -2.45
CA ALA A 16 -6.04 -43.27 -2.20
C ALA A 16 -5.51 -42.27 -1.15
N ALA A 17 -4.99 -42.77 -0.02
CA ALA A 17 -4.39 -41.93 1.02
C ALA A 17 -3.15 -41.15 0.52
N ALA A 18 -2.34 -41.74 -0.36
CA ALA A 18 -1.21 -41.06 -0.98
C ALA A 18 -1.65 -39.94 -1.95
N LYS A 19 -2.70 -40.19 -2.75
CA LYS A 19 -3.30 -39.20 -3.65
C LYS A 19 -3.88 -38.01 -2.86
N ASP A 20 -4.64 -38.28 -1.81
CA ASP A 20 -5.26 -37.23 -0.99
C ASP A 20 -4.19 -36.36 -0.30
N ARG A 21 -3.05 -36.95 0.12
CA ARG A 21 -1.88 -36.20 0.62
C ARG A 21 -1.27 -35.28 -0.43
N ILE A 22 -1.03 -35.79 -1.64
CA ILE A 22 -0.45 -34.98 -2.72
C ILE A 22 -1.38 -33.82 -3.06
N GLN A 23 -2.69 -34.07 -3.11
CA GLN A 23 -3.69 -33.03 -3.35
C GLN A 23 -3.68 -31.96 -2.25
N GLY A 24 -3.66 -32.37 -0.97
CA GLY A 24 -3.59 -31.43 0.16
C GLY A 24 -2.34 -30.56 0.15
N LEU A 25 -1.17 -31.12 -0.23
CA LEU A 25 0.05 -30.34 -0.42
C LEU A 25 -0.07 -29.36 -1.59
N LEU A 26 -0.65 -29.79 -2.71
CA LEU A 26 -0.86 -28.94 -3.88
C LEU A 26 -1.80 -27.78 -3.57
N ASP A 27 -2.91 -28.05 -2.87
CA ASP A 27 -3.90 -27.05 -2.47
C ASP A 27 -3.31 -26.04 -1.47
N ALA A 28 -2.44 -26.48 -0.56
CA ALA A 28 -1.71 -25.61 0.34
C ALA A 28 -0.73 -24.69 -0.42
N VAL A 29 0.02 -25.21 -1.39
CA VAL A 29 0.92 -24.41 -2.22
C VAL A 29 0.15 -23.44 -3.13
N LEU A 30 -0.97 -23.87 -3.72
CA LEU A 30 -1.83 -23.01 -4.54
C LEU A 30 -2.54 -21.92 -3.71
N ALA A 31 -2.82 -22.17 -2.43
CA ALA A 31 -3.35 -21.15 -1.53
C ALA A 31 -2.39 -19.97 -1.34
N ILE A 32 -1.08 -20.17 -1.49
CA ILE A 32 -0.05 -19.11 -1.43
C ILE A 32 -0.14 -18.19 -2.67
N THR A 33 -0.64 -18.71 -3.81
CA THR A 33 -0.75 -17.94 -5.06
C THR A 33 -2.05 -17.12 -5.18
N ARG A 34 -3.01 -17.29 -4.27
CA ARG A 34 -4.25 -16.50 -4.26
C ARG A 34 -4.08 -15.37 -3.26
N GLU A 35 -4.48 -14.15 -3.63
CA GLU A 35 -4.64 -12.99 -2.75
C GLU A 35 -5.54 -13.36 -1.56
N LEU A 36 -4.92 -13.89 -0.52
CA LEU A 36 -5.55 -14.25 0.73
C LEU A 36 -4.67 -13.69 1.83
N GLU A 37 -5.29 -12.93 2.72
CA GLU A 37 -4.69 -12.45 3.97
C GLU A 37 -3.89 -13.58 4.64
N LEU A 38 -2.64 -13.28 5.05
CA LEU A 38 -1.72 -14.26 5.63
C LEU A 38 -2.38 -15.16 6.70
N PRO A 39 -3.22 -14.65 7.63
CA PRO A 39 -3.91 -15.50 8.60
C PRO A 39 -4.80 -16.60 7.97
N ALA A 40 -5.45 -16.32 6.83
CA ALA A 40 -6.29 -17.30 6.15
C ALA A 40 -5.46 -18.41 5.51
N VAL A 41 -4.29 -18.07 4.93
CA VAL A 41 -3.33 -19.03 4.38
C VAL A 41 -2.79 -19.92 5.50
N LEU A 42 -2.32 -19.33 6.59
CA LEU A 42 -1.77 -20.05 7.75
C LEU A 42 -2.81 -20.95 8.40
N HIS A 43 -4.04 -20.48 8.60
CA HIS A 43 -5.14 -21.30 9.12
C HIS A 43 -5.42 -22.52 8.24
N ARG A 44 -5.37 -22.37 6.91
CA ARG A 44 -5.55 -23.49 6.00
C ARG A 44 -4.41 -24.49 6.11
N ILE A 45 -3.16 -24.02 6.20
CA ILE A 45 -1.99 -24.89 6.41
C ILE A 45 -2.13 -25.72 7.70
N VAL A 46 -2.50 -25.09 8.83
CA VAL A 46 -2.70 -25.81 10.10
C VAL A 46 -3.81 -26.85 9.97
N THR A 47 -4.95 -26.46 9.37
CA THR A 47 -6.08 -27.37 9.15
C THR A 47 -5.67 -28.58 8.31
N THR A 48 -4.97 -28.36 7.19
CA THR A 48 -4.48 -29.43 6.32
C THR A 48 -3.47 -30.32 7.05
N ALA A 49 -2.57 -29.76 7.86
CA ALA A 49 -1.64 -30.54 8.67
C ALA A 49 -2.38 -31.47 9.64
N MET A 50 -3.41 -30.94 10.33
CA MET A 50 -4.24 -31.72 11.23
C MET A 50 -5.00 -32.84 10.52
N GLU A 51 -5.54 -32.59 9.32
CA GLU A 51 -6.28 -33.58 8.54
C GLU A 51 -5.38 -34.71 8.04
N LEU A 52 -4.20 -34.38 7.49
CA LEU A 52 -3.29 -35.36 6.90
C LEU A 52 -2.63 -36.26 7.95
N VAL A 53 -2.35 -35.72 9.15
CA VAL A 53 -1.74 -36.45 10.28
C VAL A 53 -2.80 -37.07 11.20
N GLY A 54 -4.05 -36.59 11.14
CA GLY A 54 -5.12 -37.01 12.04
C GLY A 54 -4.97 -36.45 13.46
N ALA A 55 -4.50 -35.21 13.61
CA ALA A 55 -4.41 -34.52 14.90
C ALA A 55 -5.75 -33.90 15.31
N ARG A 56 -5.99 -33.78 16.62
CA ARG A 56 -7.16 -33.07 17.17
C ARG A 56 -6.90 -31.58 17.29
N TYR A 57 -5.70 -31.19 17.68
CA TYR A 57 -5.32 -29.79 17.84
C TYR A 57 -4.12 -29.46 16.95
N GLY A 58 -4.10 -28.24 16.44
CA GLY A 58 -2.99 -27.70 15.68
C GLY A 58 -2.81 -26.24 16.00
N ALA A 59 -1.57 -25.76 15.95
CA ALA A 59 -1.28 -24.35 16.06
C ALA A 59 -0.09 -23.95 15.22
N LEU A 60 -0.09 -22.72 14.71
CA LEU A 60 1.05 -22.10 14.05
C LEU A 60 1.33 -20.74 14.70
N GLY A 61 2.52 -20.59 15.26
CA GLY A 61 3.02 -19.33 15.75
C GLY A 61 3.90 -18.66 14.71
N VAL A 62 3.74 -17.35 14.51
CA VAL A 62 4.65 -16.51 13.72
C VAL A 62 5.40 -15.62 14.69
N LEU A 63 6.73 -15.64 14.62
CA LEU A 63 7.61 -14.80 15.43
C LEU A 63 7.58 -13.36 14.93
N ASP A 64 7.76 -12.39 15.82
CA ASP A 64 8.02 -11.01 15.43
C ASP A 64 9.40 -10.84 14.77
N GLU A 65 9.75 -9.62 14.38
CA GLU A 65 11.06 -9.31 13.79
C GLU A 65 12.24 -9.58 14.73
N SER A 66 12.02 -9.60 16.05
CA SER A 66 13.08 -9.90 17.02
C SER A 66 13.40 -11.38 17.11
N GLY A 67 12.47 -12.24 16.68
CA GLY A 67 12.57 -13.69 16.83
C GLY A 67 12.33 -14.19 18.26
N GLU A 68 12.00 -13.30 19.21
CA GLU A 68 11.82 -13.66 20.62
C GLU A 68 10.36 -13.89 21.01
N PHE A 69 9.42 -13.18 20.38
CA PHE A 69 8.00 -13.23 20.71
C PHE A 69 7.16 -13.62 19.50
N LEU A 70 5.95 -14.11 19.76
CA LEU A 70 4.98 -14.36 18.71
C LEU A 70 4.19 -13.09 18.40
N GLU A 71 4.18 -12.68 17.13
CA GLU A 71 3.31 -11.61 16.62
C GLU A 71 1.94 -12.15 16.22
N GLN A 72 1.85 -13.42 15.82
CA GLN A 72 0.60 -14.10 15.49
C GLN A 72 0.58 -15.53 16.02
N PHE A 73 -0.61 -16.02 16.37
CA PHE A 73 -0.81 -17.40 16.80
C PHE A 73 -2.16 -17.93 16.30
N ILE A 74 -2.10 -18.88 15.38
CA ILE A 74 -3.27 -19.47 14.75
C ILE A 74 -3.52 -20.82 15.41
N ALA A 75 -4.57 -20.94 16.22
CA ALA A 75 -4.96 -22.19 16.87
C ALA A 75 -6.21 -22.79 16.23
N VAL A 76 -6.15 -24.09 15.91
CA VAL A 76 -7.21 -24.85 15.24
C VAL A 76 -7.54 -26.11 16.05
N GLY A 77 -8.82 -26.49 16.07
CA GLY A 77 -9.31 -27.69 16.78
C GLY A 77 -9.82 -27.45 18.20
N LEU A 78 -9.74 -26.21 18.71
CA LEU A 78 -10.37 -25.81 19.97
C LEU A 78 -11.88 -25.68 19.79
N SER A 79 -12.64 -26.24 20.72
CA SER A 79 -14.07 -25.96 20.87
C SER A 79 -14.31 -24.52 21.32
N GLU A 80 -15.54 -24.03 21.16
CA GLU A 80 -15.90 -22.67 21.59
C GLU A 80 -15.65 -22.44 23.09
N GLN A 81 -15.89 -23.46 23.91
CA GLN A 81 -15.65 -23.39 25.35
C GLN A 81 -14.15 -23.33 25.69
N GLU A 82 -13.32 -24.15 25.02
CA GLU A 82 -11.86 -24.12 25.22
C GLU A 82 -11.25 -22.78 24.76
N ARG A 83 -11.73 -22.25 23.63
CA ARG A 83 -11.32 -20.94 23.12
C ARG A 83 -11.72 -19.80 24.06
N ALA A 84 -12.94 -19.81 24.58
CA ALA A 84 -13.39 -18.83 25.57
C ALA A 84 -12.58 -18.91 26.88
N ALA A 85 -12.22 -20.12 27.33
CA ALA A 85 -11.40 -20.32 28.51
C ALA A 85 -9.97 -19.76 28.36
N LEU A 86 -9.46 -19.70 27.12
CA LEU A 86 -8.12 -19.20 26.78
C LEU A 86 -8.06 -17.72 26.42
N ALA A 87 -9.20 -17.05 26.23
CA ALA A 87 -9.26 -15.67 25.74
C ALA A 87 -8.44 -14.66 26.58
N GLY A 88 -8.19 -14.95 27.86
CA GLY A 88 -7.39 -14.11 28.76
C GLY A 88 -5.91 -14.52 28.93
N ALA A 89 -5.46 -15.61 28.31
CA ALA A 89 -4.10 -16.15 28.51
C ALA A 89 -3.01 -15.42 27.70
N GLY A 90 -3.40 -14.68 26.66
CA GLY A 90 -2.47 -14.06 25.70
C GLY A 90 -1.72 -15.07 24.84
N PHE A 91 -0.78 -14.61 24.02
CA PHE A 91 0.06 -15.49 23.21
C PHE A 91 1.12 -16.22 24.05
N PRO A 92 1.54 -17.43 23.63
CA PRO A 92 2.70 -18.09 24.19
C PRO A 92 3.94 -17.18 24.12
N ARG A 93 4.69 -17.06 25.23
CA ARG A 93 5.84 -16.15 25.34
C ARG A 93 7.20 -16.82 25.09
N GLY A 94 7.28 -17.79 24.17
CA GLY A 94 8.54 -18.50 23.90
C GLY A 94 9.09 -19.29 25.11
N LEU A 95 8.21 -19.67 26.04
CA LEU A 95 8.51 -20.55 27.18
C LEU A 95 8.06 -21.98 26.87
N GLY A 96 8.54 -22.96 27.63
CA GLY A 96 8.04 -24.32 27.50
C GLY A 96 8.65 -25.09 26.33
N VAL A 97 7.95 -26.15 25.93
CA VAL A 97 8.26 -26.93 24.73
C VAL A 97 8.13 -26.10 23.45
N LEU A 98 7.19 -25.15 23.40
CA LEU A 98 7.02 -24.26 22.25
C LEU A 98 8.26 -23.36 22.07
N GLY A 99 8.76 -22.78 23.16
CA GLY A 99 10.01 -22.02 23.14
C GLY A 99 11.28 -22.85 22.90
N HIS A 100 11.22 -24.18 23.01
CA HIS A 100 12.38 -25.03 22.72
C HIS A 100 12.64 -25.06 21.22
N LEU A 101 11.59 -25.18 20.41
CA LEU A 101 11.67 -25.30 18.95
C LEU A 101 12.22 -24.03 18.27
N ILE A 102 11.88 -22.86 18.80
CA ILE A 102 12.47 -21.59 18.35
C ILE A 102 14.01 -21.59 18.49
N ARG A 103 14.54 -22.17 19.58
CA ARG A 103 15.99 -22.21 19.86
C ARG A 103 16.70 -23.43 19.26
N HIS A 104 15.95 -24.48 18.98
CA HIS A 104 16.41 -25.77 18.49
C HIS A 104 15.47 -26.20 17.34
N PRO A 105 15.73 -25.75 16.10
CA PRO A 105 14.79 -25.87 14.99
C PRO A 105 14.70 -27.29 14.40
N GLU A 106 15.17 -28.31 15.12
CA GLU A 106 14.97 -29.70 14.74
C GLU A 106 13.53 -30.15 15.02
N PRO A 107 12.90 -30.95 14.15
CA PRO A 107 11.59 -31.54 14.42
C PRO A 107 11.56 -32.29 15.76
N LEU A 108 10.54 -31.99 16.57
CA LEU A 108 10.40 -32.53 17.91
C LEU A 108 9.12 -33.36 18.03
N ARG A 109 9.27 -34.64 18.34
CA ARG A 109 8.18 -35.55 18.71
C ARG A 109 8.23 -35.82 20.20
N VAL A 110 7.15 -35.53 20.89
CA VAL A 110 7.00 -35.70 22.33
C VAL A 110 5.81 -36.60 22.62
N GLU A 111 6.05 -37.73 23.29
CA GLU A 111 4.99 -38.65 23.70
C GLU A 111 4.23 -38.16 24.93
N ASN A 112 4.88 -37.37 25.79
CA ASN A 112 4.26 -36.71 26.94
C ASN A 112 4.89 -35.34 27.21
N ILE A 113 4.16 -34.27 26.87
CA ILE A 113 4.57 -32.87 27.04
C ILE A 113 4.98 -32.58 28.48
N SER A 114 4.32 -33.18 29.48
CA SER A 114 4.61 -32.91 30.90
C SER A 114 5.94 -33.52 31.36
N PHE A 115 6.48 -34.50 30.62
CA PHE A 115 7.76 -35.13 30.92
C PHE A 115 8.93 -34.52 30.15
N HIS A 116 8.67 -33.64 29.17
CA HIS A 116 9.74 -32.96 28.45
C HIS A 116 10.49 -32.00 29.40
N PRO A 117 11.84 -31.98 29.40
CA PRO A 117 12.63 -31.16 30.33
C PRO A 117 12.33 -29.66 30.27
N SER A 118 11.98 -29.17 29.07
CA SER A 118 11.61 -27.76 28.86
C SER A 118 10.15 -27.45 29.21
N SER A 119 9.35 -28.41 29.65
CA SER A 119 7.93 -28.19 29.93
C SER A 119 7.71 -27.27 31.13
N VAL A 120 6.81 -26.30 30.98
CA VAL A 120 6.42 -25.35 32.03
C VAL A 120 4.95 -25.51 32.45
N GLY A 121 4.30 -26.59 32.00
CA GLY A 121 2.87 -26.80 32.15
C GLY A 121 2.04 -25.97 31.18
N PHE A 122 0.73 -25.92 31.43
CA PHE A 122 -0.24 -25.19 30.61
C PHE A 122 -0.90 -24.06 31.41
N PRO A 123 -1.30 -22.95 30.77
CA PRO A 123 -2.04 -21.90 31.46
C PRO A 123 -3.42 -22.38 31.90
N PRO A 124 -4.04 -21.72 32.91
CA PRO A 124 -5.41 -22.03 33.33
C PRO A 124 -6.38 -22.01 32.15
N GLY A 125 -7.27 -23.01 32.05
CA GLY A 125 -8.26 -23.10 30.98
C GLY A 125 -7.76 -23.76 29.68
N HIS A 126 -6.46 -24.05 29.56
CA HIS A 126 -5.92 -24.77 28.41
C HIS A 126 -6.37 -26.24 28.41
N PRO A 127 -6.73 -26.81 27.25
CA PRO A 127 -7.05 -28.24 27.17
C PRO A 127 -5.83 -29.09 27.52
N HIS A 128 -6.06 -30.21 28.19
CA HIS A 128 -4.98 -31.15 28.47
C HIS A 128 -4.50 -31.79 27.17
N MET A 129 -3.22 -31.57 26.86
CA MET A 129 -2.52 -32.18 25.74
C MET A 129 -1.40 -33.07 26.29
N CYS A 130 -1.25 -34.25 25.71
CA CYS A 130 -0.23 -35.23 26.09
C CYS A 130 0.85 -35.31 25.02
N THR A 131 0.47 -35.51 23.75
CA THR A 131 1.42 -35.69 22.64
C THR A 131 1.68 -34.39 21.89
N LEU A 132 2.87 -34.21 21.33
CA LEU A 132 3.21 -33.07 20.49
C LEU A 132 4.13 -33.49 19.33
N LEU A 133 3.82 -33.01 18.13
CA LEU A 133 4.75 -32.94 17.00
C LEU A 133 4.92 -31.46 16.66
N GLY A 134 6.12 -30.93 16.86
CA GLY A 134 6.45 -29.55 16.56
C GLY A 134 7.57 -29.46 15.54
N VAL A 135 7.45 -28.52 14.62
CA VAL A 135 8.42 -28.28 13.55
C VAL A 135 8.61 -26.78 13.37
N ALA A 136 9.86 -26.34 13.25
CA ALA A 136 10.16 -24.96 12.93
C ALA A 136 9.69 -24.59 11.51
N VAL A 137 9.03 -23.45 11.40
CA VAL A 137 8.67 -22.80 10.14
C VAL A 137 9.89 -21.97 9.73
N SER A 138 10.65 -22.46 8.76
CA SER A 138 11.89 -21.81 8.33
C SER A 138 12.06 -21.78 6.81
N VAL A 139 12.75 -20.76 6.31
CA VAL A 139 13.18 -20.68 4.91
C VAL A 139 14.65 -20.31 4.87
N ARG A 140 15.46 -21.11 4.16
CA ARG A 140 16.90 -20.86 3.96
C ARG A 140 17.72 -20.61 5.25
N GLY A 141 17.28 -21.16 6.38
CA GLY A 141 17.94 -21.04 7.68
C GLY A 141 17.38 -19.96 8.60
N GLU A 142 16.50 -19.08 8.09
CA GLU A 142 15.77 -18.10 8.91
C GLU A 142 14.49 -18.74 9.47
N ILE A 143 14.24 -18.54 10.76
CA ILE A 143 13.07 -19.10 11.47
C ILE A 143 11.99 -18.03 11.57
N TYR A 144 10.82 -18.30 11.01
CA TYR A 144 9.67 -17.41 11.03
C TYR A 144 8.65 -17.79 12.12
N GLY A 145 8.79 -18.97 12.71
CA GLY A 145 7.78 -19.50 13.62
C GLY A 145 7.86 -21.00 13.80
N ASP A 146 6.77 -21.58 14.25
CA ASP A 146 6.64 -23.01 14.50
C ASP A 146 5.23 -23.50 14.16
N LEU A 147 5.14 -24.73 13.67
CA LEU A 147 3.91 -25.47 13.46
C LEU A 147 3.87 -26.64 14.45
N TYR A 148 2.80 -26.71 15.24
CA TYR A 148 2.58 -27.74 16.24
C TYR A 148 1.30 -28.50 15.96
N LEU A 149 1.34 -29.82 16.13
CA LEU A 149 0.19 -30.71 16.17
C LEU A 149 0.17 -31.46 17.49
N SER A 150 -1.03 -31.74 17.98
CA SER A 150 -1.23 -32.40 19.27
C SER A 150 -2.46 -33.31 19.25
N GLU A 151 -2.41 -34.34 20.07
CA GLU A 151 -3.47 -35.35 20.26
C GLU A 151 -3.88 -36.03 18.94
N ARG A 152 -3.06 -36.98 18.50
CA ARG A 152 -3.40 -37.85 17.38
C ARG A 152 -4.66 -38.65 17.69
N ARG A 153 -5.64 -38.63 16.78
CA ARG A 153 -7.01 -39.14 17.01
C ARG A 153 -7.09 -40.65 17.23
N ASP A 154 -6.10 -41.41 16.79
CA ASP A 154 -5.98 -42.86 17.02
C ASP A 154 -5.26 -43.22 18.34
N GLY A 155 -4.83 -42.21 19.11
CA GLY A 155 -4.14 -42.38 20.39
C GLY A 155 -2.69 -42.85 20.30
N GLN A 156 -2.12 -42.98 19.09
CA GLN A 156 -0.73 -43.37 18.89
C GLN A 156 0.21 -42.15 18.97
N PRO A 157 1.50 -42.34 19.32
CA PRO A 157 2.49 -41.27 19.20
C PRO A 157 2.71 -40.89 17.73
N PHE A 158 3.14 -39.65 17.48
CA PHE A 158 3.52 -39.20 16.15
C PHE A 158 4.75 -39.96 15.64
N ASP A 159 4.76 -40.32 14.36
CA ASP A 159 5.85 -41.04 13.72
C ASP A 159 6.65 -40.17 12.73
N VAL A 160 7.66 -40.76 12.09
CA VAL A 160 8.53 -40.08 11.11
C VAL A 160 7.74 -39.64 9.86
N ARG A 161 6.65 -40.33 9.51
CA ARG A 161 5.83 -39.96 8.35
C ARG A 161 5.00 -38.72 8.67
N ASP A 162 4.45 -38.66 9.88
CA ASP A 162 3.75 -37.47 10.37
C ASP A 162 4.70 -36.27 10.36
N GLU A 163 5.91 -36.46 10.90
CA GLU A 163 6.98 -35.45 10.91
C GLU A 163 7.26 -34.93 9.49
N ASN A 164 7.49 -35.81 8.52
CA ASN A 164 7.76 -35.41 7.13
C ASN A 164 6.63 -34.59 6.49
N ILE A 165 5.37 -34.90 6.80
CA ILE A 165 4.21 -34.13 6.31
C ILE A 165 4.21 -32.73 6.92
N VAL A 166 4.41 -32.64 8.23
CA VAL A 166 4.42 -31.36 8.95
C VAL A 166 5.60 -30.50 8.53
N VAL A 167 6.78 -31.09 8.28
CA VAL A 167 7.95 -30.39 7.73
C VAL A 167 7.67 -29.78 6.36
N ALA A 168 7.00 -30.52 5.47
CA ALA A 168 6.64 -30.00 4.14
C ALA A 168 5.65 -28.82 4.25
N LEU A 169 4.66 -28.91 5.13
CA LEU A 169 3.68 -27.85 5.36
C LEU A 169 4.28 -26.63 6.08
N ALA A 170 5.19 -26.86 7.03
CA ALA A 170 5.95 -25.80 7.69
C ALA A 170 6.84 -25.03 6.68
N SER A 171 7.45 -25.74 5.72
CA SER A 171 8.20 -25.11 4.63
C SER A 171 7.31 -24.23 3.75
N ALA A 172 6.10 -24.69 3.42
CA ALA A 172 5.12 -23.90 2.67
C ALA A 172 4.65 -22.66 3.45
N ALA A 173 4.42 -22.79 4.76
CA ALA A 173 4.11 -21.66 5.63
C ALA A 173 5.25 -20.64 5.67
N GLY A 174 6.49 -21.10 5.75
CA GLY A 174 7.67 -20.23 5.74
C GLY A 174 7.74 -19.37 4.49
N ILE A 175 7.53 -19.98 3.31
CA ILE A 175 7.50 -19.24 2.03
C ILE A 175 6.36 -18.20 2.02
N ALA A 176 5.18 -18.56 2.53
CA ALA A 176 4.05 -17.63 2.60
C ALA A 176 4.37 -16.41 3.50
N ILE A 177 4.96 -16.64 4.67
CA ILE A 177 5.35 -15.56 5.60
C ILE A 177 6.46 -14.70 5.00
N GLU A 178 7.49 -15.30 4.42
CA GLU A 178 8.60 -14.59 3.76
C GLU A 178 8.09 -13.69 2.63
N ASN A 179 7.19 -14.20 1.77
CA ASN A 179 6.63 -13.42 0.67
C ASN A 179 5.86 -12.20 1.17
N VAL A 180 5.03 -12.35 2.20
CA VAL A 180 4.26 -11.23 2.79
C VAL A 180 5.20 -10.19 3.40
N ARG A 181 6.24 -10.62 4.14
CA ARG A 181 7.25 -9.70 4.70
C ARG A 181 8.01 -8.95 3.61
N LEU A 182 8.43 -9.63 2.54
CA LEU A 182 9.11 -9.00 1.40
C LEU A 182 8.20 -7.98 0.71
N PHE A 183 6.93 -8.31 0.52
CA PHE A 183 5.95 -7.38 -0.05
C PHE A 183 5.79 -6.13 0.82
N GLU A 184 5.59 -6.28 2.13
CA GLU A 184 5.49 -5.14 3.06
C GLU A 184 6.77 -4.30 3.10
N GLN A 185 7.95 -4.91 3.03
CA GLN A 185 9.22 -4.18 2.96
C GLN A 185 9.35 -3.34 1.69
N VAL A 186 9.01 -3.93 0.53
CA VAL A 186 9.01 -3.21 -0.76
C VAL A 186 7.98 -2.08 -0.73
N ARG A 187 6.79 -2.32 -0.17
CA ARG A 187 5.72 -1.33 -0.02
C ARG A 187 6.16 -0.16 0.86
N ALA A 188 6.64 -0.43 2.07
CA ALA A 188 7.10 0.59 3.01
C ALA A 188 8.26 1.43 2.44
N GLY A 189 9.22 0.78 1.76
CA GLY A 189 10.32 1.47 1.09
C GLY A 189 9.83 2.41 -0.02
N SER A 190 8.83 1.97 -0.78
CA SER A 190 8.26 2.76 -1.88
C SER A 190 7.43 3.94 -1.38
N GLU A 191 6.59 3.75 -0.36
CA GLU A 191 5.86 4.86 0.27
C GLU A 191 6.83 5.89 0.89
N GLN A 192 7.92 5.42 1.51
CA GLN A 192 8.95 6.31 2.04
C GLN A 192 9.63 7.09 0.91
N PHE A 193 9.93 6.43 -0.21
CA PHE A 193 10.50 7.09 -1.38
C PHE A 193 9.55 8.15 -1.95
N GLN A 194 8.26 7.85 -2.11
CA GLN A 194 7.25 8.83 -2.56
C GLN A 194 7.17 10.05 -1.63
N ARG A 195 7.20 9.83 -0.31
CA ARG A 195 7.23 10.92 0.67
C ARG A 195 8.47 11.81 0.56
N LEU A 196 9.62 11.25 0.19
CA LEU A 196 10.84 12.02 -0.08
C LEU A 196 10.78 12.76 -1.42
N LEU A 197 10.00 12.25 -2.37
CA LEU A 197 9.78 12.93 -3.62
C LEU A 197 8.85 14.12 -3.45
N LEU A 198 7.75 14.07 -2.70
CA LEU A 198 6.81 15.21 -2.61
C LEU A 198 7.40 16.44 -1.88
N PRO A 199 7.07 17.68 -2.30
CA PRO A 199 7.64 18.87 -1.69
C PRO A 199 6.97 19.21 -0.37
N THR A 200 7.76 19.73 0.56
CA THR A 200 7.21 20.51 1.68
C THR A 200 6.99 21.94 1.22
N LEU A 201 5.76 22.45 1.31
CA LEU A 201 5.46 23.84 0.96
C LEU A 201 6.31 24.80 1.80
N PRO A 202 7.06 25.72 1.18
CA PRO A 202 7.82 26.72 1.92
C PRO A 202 6.87 27.73 2.57
N ASP A 203 7.43 28.59 3.41
CA ASP A 203 6.71 29.78 3.86
C ASP A 203 6.50 30.75 2.69
N LEU A 204 5.25 30.84 2.22
CA LEU A 204 4.84 31.66 1.10
C LEU A 204 4.28 33.02 1.52
N ARG A 205 4.45 33.43 2.79
CA ARG A 205 3.91 34.71 3.28
C ARG A 205 4.31 35.88 2.35
N PRO A 206 3.36 36.77 2.00
CA PRO A 206 2.05 36.94 2.66
C PRO A 206 0.93 35.99 2.20
N PHE A 207 1.16 35.08 1.25
CA PHE A 207 0.16 34.10 0.82
C PHE A 207 -0.08 33.04 1.90
N ALA A 208 -1.30 32.50 1.93
CA ALA A 208 -1.59 31.25 2.63
C ALA A 208 -1.67 30.12 1.61
N ALA A 209 -1.13 28.95 1.93
CA ALA A 209 -1.15 27.78 1.06
C ALA A 209 -1.43 26.51 1.87
N ALA A 210 -2.09 25.55 1.24
CA ALA A 210 -2.27 24.20 1.75
C ALA A 210 -2.22 23.21 0.58
N ALA A 211 -1.74 22.01 0.84
CA ALA A 211 -1.73 20.95 -0.14
C ALA A 211 -2.05 19.60 0.50
N ILE A 212 -2.59 18.70 -0.31
CA ILE A 212 -2.75 17.30 0.03
C ILE A 212 -2.35 16.46 -1.18
N TYR A 213 -1.75 15.31 -0.91
CA TYR A 213 -1.51 14.27 -1.90
C TYR A 213 -2.06 12.97 -1.32
N ARG A 214 -2.83 12.21 -2.10
CA ARG A 214 -3.25 10.86 -1.74
C ARG A 214 -2.83 9.91 -2.83
N PRO A 215 -2.08 8.85 -2.50
CA PRO A 215 -1.74 7.86 -3.49
C PRO A 215 -2.96 7.05 -3.91
N ALA A 216 -2.94 6.53 -5.13
CA ALA A 216 -3.87 5.51 -5.60
C ALA A 216 -3.91 4.30 -4.65
N ALA A 217 -5.05 3.60 -4.58
CA ALA A 217 -5.15 2.34 -3.86
C ALA A 217 -4.27 1.25 -4.52
N GLU A 218 -3.70 0.35 -3.71
CA GLU A 218 -2.77 -0.74 -4.10
C GLU A 218 -3.11 -1.44 -5.43
N PRO A 219 -2.11 -1.82 -6.26
CA PRO A 219 -0.84 -2.45 -5.84
C PRO A 219 0.46 -1.69 -6.12
N ASN A 220 0.41 -0.45 -6.62
CA ASN A 220 1.61 0.31 -6.97
C ASN A 220 1.76 1.58 -6.12
N PRO A 221 2.73 1.63 -5.18
CA PRO A 221 2.79 2.65 -4.11
C PRO A 221 3.39 4.01 -4.50
N VAL A 222 3.63 4.28 -5.79
CA VAL A 222 4.43 5.42 -6.26
C VAL A 222 3.75 6.06 -7.46
N GLY A 223 3.34 7.32 -7.31
CA GLY A 223 2.55 8.05 -8.29
C GLY A 223 3.34 9.03 -9.15
N GLY A 224 2.79 9.31 -10.33
CA GLY A 224 3.25 10.33 -11.28
C GLY A 224 2.86 11.75 -10.89
N ASP A 225 1.83 11.90 -10.07
CA ASP A 225 1.29 13.17 -9.59
C ASP A 225 2.28 14.00 -8.75
N TRP A 226 2.34 15.30 -9.00
CA TRP A 226 3.08 16.23 -8.15
C TRP A 226 2.50 17.63 -8.13
N TYR A 227 2.87 18.37 -7.08
CA TYR A 227 2.69 19.81 -6.99
C TYR A 227 4.00 20.47 -6.56
N ASP A 228 4.13 21.78 -6.72
CA ASP A 228 5.17 22.60 -6.09
C ASP A 228 4.69 24.06 -5.96
N ALA A 229 5.22 24.79 -4.98
CA ALA A 229 4.96 26.22 -4.84
C ALA A 229 6.21 26.95 -4.35
N ILE A 230 6.59 28.00 -5.06
CA ILE A 230 7.89 28.67 -4.87
C ILE A 230 7.67 30.18 -4.77
N LEU A 231 8.13 30.78 -3.67
CA LEU A 231 8.27 32.23 -3.57
C LEU A 231 9.49 32.67 -4.41
N LEU A 232 9.24 33.45 -5.45
CA LEU A 232 10.28 33.93 -6.36
C LEU A 232 10.97 35.18 -5.83
N PRO A 233 12.21 35.48 -6.26
CA PRO A 233 12.98 36.65 -5.79
C PRO A 233 12.32 38.01 -6.06
N ASP A 234 11.36 38.08 -6.97
CA ASP A 234 10.59 39.29 -7.30
C ASP A 234 9.29 39.42 -6.52
N GLY A 235 9.03 38.52 -5.57
CA GLY A 235 7.84 38.53 -4.72
C GLY A 235 6.60 37.89 -5.35
N ALA A 236 6.72 37.35 -6.58
CA ALA A 236 5.69 36.51 -7.17
C ALA A 236 5.72 35.09 -6.57
N VAL A 237 4.61 34.38 -6.62
CA VAL A 237 4.55 32.95 -6.29
C VAL A 237 4.35 32.14 -7.56
N ALA A 238 5.27 31.23 -7.84
CA ALA A 238 5.08 30.21 -8.87
C ALA A 238 4.40 28.98 -8.27
N VAL A 239 3.52 28.38 -9.04
CA VAL A 239 2.72 27.23 -8.68
C VAL A 239 2.81 26.22 -9.81
N VAL A 240 3.08 24.98 -9.47
CA VAL A 240 3.14 23.87 -10.42
C VAL A 240 2.23 22.78 -9.92
N ILE A 241 1.49 22.19 -10.83
CA ILE A 241 0.88 20.88 -10.65
C ILE A 241 1.01 20.09 -11.94
N GLY A 242 1.08 18.78 -11.85
CA GLY A 242 1.07 17.93 -13.02
C GLY A 242 1.02 16.46 -12.68
N ASP A 243 0.91 15.68 -13.74
CA ASP A 243 0.84 14.23 -13.71
C ASP A 243 1.71 13.64 -14.82
N VAL A 244 2.47 12.60 -14.49
CA VAL A 244 3.28 11.82 -15.42
C VAL A 244 2.55 10.52 -15.69
N VAL A 245 2.31 10.22 -16.97
CA VAL A 245 1.63 8.97 -17.35
C VAL A 245 2.34 7.76 -16.75
N GLY A 246 1.57 6.97 -15.99
CA GLY A 246 2.03 5.75 -15.33
C GLY A 246 2.13 5.91 -13.82
N HIS A 247 2.16 4.77 -13.13
CA HIS A 247 2.10 4.71 -11.67
C HIS A 247 3.19 3.76 -11.14
N ASP A 248 4.42 3.98 -11.58
CA ASP A 248 5.57 3.17 -11.21
C ASP A 248 6.81 4.01 -10.84
N LEU A 249 7.91 3.33 -10.50
CA LEU A 249 9.15 3.99 -10.14
C LEU A 249 9.73 4.86 -11.27
N HIS A 250 9.45 4.54 -12.53
CA HIS A 250 9.89 5.32 -13.67
C HIS A 250 9.10 6.63 -13.79
N ALA A 251 7.77 6.58 -13.62
CA ALA A 251 6.90 7.76 -13.56
C ALA A 251 7.32 8.71 -12.42
N ALA A 252 7.58 8.18 -11.22
CA ALA A 252 8.09 8.98 -10.10
C ALA A 252 9.45 9.63 -10.36
N ALA A 253 10.37 8.91 -11.02
CA ALA A 253 11.68 9.45 -11.37
C ALA A 253 11.55 10.60 -12.39
N ALA A 254 10.71 10.43 -13.42
CA ALA A 254 10.39 11.45 -14.40
C ALA A 254 9.71 12.66 -13.76
N MET A 255 8.76 12.44 -12.85
CA MET A 255 8.13 13.50 -12.05
C MET A 255 9.16 14.31 -11.26
N ALA A 256 10.05 13.63 -10.52
CA ALA A 256 11.07 14.26 -9.71
C ALA A 256 12.06 15.06 -10.55
N SER A 257 12.47 14.52 -11.70
CA SER A 257 13.32 15.16 -12.70
C SER A 257 12.66 16.43 -13.24
N THR A 258 11.44 16.30 -13.76
CA THR A 258 10.63 17.38 -14.35
C THR A 258 10.43 18.52 -13.36
N ARG A 259 10.00 18.21 -12.14
CA ARG A 259 9.79 19.22 -11.09
C ARG A 259 11.08 19.95 -10.75
N ASN A 260 12.19 19.24 -10.57
CA ASN A 260 13.47 19.87 -10.19
C ASN A 260 14.03 20.74 -11.32
N MET A 261 13.88 20.34 -12.59
CA MET A 261 14.24 21.16 -13.74
C MET A 261 13.37 22.42 -13.80
N LEU A 262 12.06 22.26 -13.64
CA LEU A 262 11.12 23.38 -13.64
C LEU A 262 11.42 24.37 -12.51
N ARG A 263 11.74 23.88 -11.30
CA ARG A 263 12.17 24.71 -10.17
C ARG A 263 13.43 25.52 -10.50
N ALA A 264 14.42 24.92 -11.17
CA ALA A 264 15.62 25.62 -11.61
C ALA A 264 15.32 26.69 -12.67
N LEU A 265 14.46 26.38 -13.65
CA LEU A 265 14.03 27.33 -14.69
C LEU A 265 13.27 28.52 -14.09
N LEU A 266 12.31 28.27 -13.20
CA LEU A 266 11.49 29.30 -12.55
C LEU A 266 12.32 30.27 -11.70
N PHE A 267 13.33 29.76 -11.00
CA PHE A 267 14.17 30.61 -10.15
C PHE A 267 15.09 31.55 -10.95
N HIS A 268 15.44 31.16 -12.18
CA HIS A 268 16.37 31.90 -13.02
C HIS A 268 15.68 32.80 -14.06
N LEU A 269 14.59 32.34 -14.66
CA LEU A 269 13.93 33.00 -15.77
C LEU A 269 12.77 33.87 -15.29
N ARG A 270 12.84 35.17 -15.59
CA ARG A 270 11.70 36.10 -15.46
C ARG A 270 10.92 36.15 -16.76
N THR A 271 10.39 35.01 -17.16
CA THR A 271 9.63 34.85 -18.40
C THR A 271 8.20 34.38 -18.12
N PRO A 272 7.26 34.57 -19.05
CA PRO A 272 5.91 34.05 -18.92
C PRO A 272 5.88 32.52 -18.73
N PRO A 273 4.86 31.96 -18.05
CA PRO A 273 4.69 30.52 -17.88
C PRO A 273 4.86 29.70 -19.17
N SER A 274 4.32 30.16 -20.29
CA SER A 274 4.44 29.45 -21.58
C SER A 274 5.89 29.24 -22.03
N ALA A 275 6.74 30.25 -21.83
CA ALA A 275 8.14 30.21 -22.22
C ALA A 275 8.95 29.26 -21.32
N VAL A 276 8.60 29.20 -20.04
CA VAL A 276 9.19 28.25 -19.09
C VAL A 276 8.82 26.82 -19.48
N LEU A 277 7.54 26.54 -19.74
CA LEU A 277 7.09 25.22 -20.19
C LEU A 277 7.71 24.83 -21.53
N ALA A 278 7.78 25.74 -22.50
CA ALA A 278 8.41 25.45 -23.79
C ALA A 278 9.92 25.16 -23.66
N GLN A 279 10.60 25.81 -22.72
CA GLN A 279 12.00 25.51 -22.42
C GLN A 279 12.16 24.16 -21.70
N LEU A 280 11.27 23.84 -20.76
CA LEU A 280 11.24 22.54 -20.09
C LEU A 280 11.04 21.42 -21.10
N ASP A 281 10.04 21.54 -21.97
CA ASP A 281 9.67 20.53 -22.98
C ASP A 281 10.86 20.20 -23.92
N ARG A 282 11.52 21.24 -24.47
CA ARG A 282 12.74 21.05 -25.27
C ARG A 282 13.90 20.44 -24.50
N THR A 283 13.96 20.69 -23.19
CA THR A 283 15.02 20.15 -22.34
C THR A 283 14.78 18.67 -22.08
N LEU A 284 13.54 18.29 -21.72
CA LEU A 284 13.13 16.90 -21.52
C LEU A 284 13.37 16.08 -22.80
N GLU A 285 12.86 16.53 -23.95
CA GLU A 285 13.08 15.86 -25.25
C GLU A 285 14.57 15.65 -25.58
N ALA A 286 15.45 16.57 -25.15
CA ALA A 286 16.86 16.51 -25.49
C ALA A 286 17.68 15.60 -24.56
N ILE A 287 17.26 15.37 -23.32
CA ILE A 287 18.11 14.73 -22.28
C ILE A 287 17.44 13.58 -21.54
N THR A 288 16.14 13.37 -21.72
CA THR A 288 15.39 12.29 -21.08
C THR A 288 14.57 11.52 -22.11
N ASP A 289 14.23 10.28 -21.77
CA ASP A 289 13.21 9.48 -22.46
C ASP A 289 11.94 9.42 -21.59
N ASP A 290 11.64 10.52 -20.87
CA ASP A 290 10.57 10.56 -19.87
C ASP A 290 9.19 10.38 -20.54
N PRO A 291 8.22 9.76 -19.84
CA PRO A 291 6.86 9.63 -20.33
C PRO A 291 6.18 10.96 -20.64
N VAL A 292 5.06 10.86 -21.35
CA VAL A 292 4.14 12.00 -21.55
C VAL A 292 3.71 12.54 -20.19
N THR A 293 3.72 13.86 -20.06
CA THR A 293 3.48 14.54 -18.78
C THR A 293 2.50 15.70 -18.97
N THR A 294 1.40 15.70 -18.22
CA THR A 294 0.49 16.85 -18.15
C THR A 294 0.96 17.81 -17.07
N THR A 295 0.83 19.12 -17.29
CA THR A 295 1.14 20.09 -16.22
C THR A 295 0.41 21.42 -16.40
N CYS A 296 0.12 22.08 -15.28
CA CYS A 296 -0.26 23.48 -15.22
C CYS A 296 0.83 24.25 -14.47
N LEU A 297 1.36 25.29 -15.12
CA LEU A 297 2.29 26.23 -14.51
C LEU A 297 1.61 27.58 -14.35
N ALA A 298 1.56 28.07 -13.13
CA ALA A 298 1.00 29.36 -12.77
C ALA A 298 2.02 30.27 -12.08
N ARG A 299 1.85 31.57 -12.24
CA ARG A 299 2.59 32.63 -11.58
C ARG A 299 1.61 33.69 -11.10
N ILE A 300 1.63 33.97 -9.80
CA ILE A 300 0.80 35.01 -9.17
C ILE A 300 1.71 36.16 -8.77
N GLU A 301 1.46 37.35 -9.31
CA GLU A 301 2.27 38.54 -9.06
C GLU A 301 1.42 39.75 -8.62
N PRO A 302 2.01 40.71 -7.87
CA PRO A 302 1.30 41.91 -7.47
C PRO A 302 0.86 42.76 -8.68
N ALA A 303 -0.38 43.23 -8.67
CA ALA A 303 -0.95 44.11 -9.69
C ALA A 303 -1.68 45.30 -9.04
N GLY A 304 -0.89 46.23 -8.48
CA GLY A 304 -1.43 47.37 -7.73
C GLY A 304 -1.97 46.94 -6.37
N ALA A 305 -3.26 47.16 -6.11
CA ALA A 305 -3.95 46.73 -4.89
C ALA A 305 -4.58 45.33 -5.01
N ALA A 306 -4.40 44.66 -6.15
CA ALA A 306 -4.89 43.32 -6.42
C ALA A 306 -3.73 42.44 -6.88
N TRP A 307 -4.06 41.21 -7.28
CA TRP A 307 -3.11 40.23 -7.76
C TRP A 307 -3.43 39.89 -9.22
N ARG A 308 -2.44 39.38 -9.93
CA ARG A 308 -2.63 38.87 -11.30
C ARG A 308 -2.09 37.46 -11.38
N LEU A 309 -2.93 36.56 -11.88
CA LEU A 309 -2.54 35.21 -12.26
C LEU A 309 -2.12 35.21 -13.72
N HIS A 310 -0.99 34.58 -14.00
CA HIS A 310 -0.55 34.15 -15.31
C HIS A 310 -0.43 32.64 -15.27
N TRP A 311 -0.92 31.93 -16.29
CA TRP A 311 -0.73 30.48 -16.35
C TRP A 311 -0.61 29.97 -17.78
N SER A 312 -0.03 28.79 -17.91
CA SER A 312 0.04 28.01 -19.15
C SER A 312 -0.24 26.55 -18.82
N ILE A 313 -0.97 25.89 -19.71
CA ILE A 313 -1.40 24.50 -19.57
C ILE A 313 -0.71 23.64 -20.62
N ALA A 314 -0.29 22.44 -20.22
CA ALA A 314 0.19 21.37 -21.07
C ALA A 314 -0.68 20.13 -20.82
N GLY A 315 -1.84 20.05 -21.48
CA GLY A 315 -2.78 18.93 -21.40
C GLY A 315 -3.51 18.74 -20.06
N HIS A 316 -3.35 19.66 -19.10
CA HIS A 316 -3.83 19.50 -17.73
C HIS A 316 -5.21 20.14 -17.50
N VAL A 317 -5.88 19.75 -16.41
CA VAL A 317 -7.19 20.28 -16.00
C VAL A 317 -7.11 21.77 -15.60
N PRO A 318 -8.20 22.55 -15.79
CA PRO A 318 -8.19 23.99 -15.50
C PRO A 318 -8.20 24.28 -13.99
N PRO A 319 -7.45 25.30 -13.52
CA PRO A 319 -7.51 25.73 -12.12
C PRO A 319 -8.90 26.24 -11.72
N LEU A 320 -9.28 26.03 -10.46
CA LEU A 320 -10.53 26.51 -9.88
C LEU A 320 -10.30 27.77 -9.04
N LEU A 321 -10.94 28.88 -9.41
CA LEU A 321 -10.94 30.13 -8.65
C LEU A 321 -12.16 30.19 -7.72
N ILE A 322 -11.92 30.50 -6.45
CA ILE A 322 -12.94 30.80 -5.46
C ILE A 322 -12.80 32.28 -5.09
N THR A 323 -13.82 33.06 -5.42
CA THR A 323 -13.85 34.49 -5.11
C THR A 323 -14.06 34.73 -3.61
N PRO A 324 -13.77 35.94 -3.10
CA PRO A 324 -14.08 36.30 -1.72
C PRO A 324 -15.56 36.21 -1.35
N SER A 325 -16.46 36.21 -2.35
CA SER A 325 -17.89 35.98 -2.15
C SER A 325 -18.26 34.50 -2.05
N GLY A 326 -17.30 33.58 -2.13
CA GLY A 326 -17.49 32.13 -2.12
C GLY A 326 -17.91 31.55 -3.48
N ARG A 327 -17.88 32.32 -4.58
CA ARG A 327 -18.26 31.80 -5.90
C ARG A 327 -17.09 31.05 -6.52
N ALA A 328 -17.33 29.81 -6.95
CA ALA A 328 -16.38 29.01 -7.72
C ALA A 328 -16.47 29.30 -9.23
N GLU A 329 -15.34 29.38 -9.91
CA GLU A 329 -15.19 29.63 -11.36
C GLU A 329 -13.94 28.92 -11.91
N TYR A 330 -14.11 28.02 -12.88
CA TYR A 330 -12.98 27.40 -13.56
C TYR A 330 -12.31 28.36 -14.53
N LEU A 331 -10.98 28.40 -14.49
CA LEU A 331 -10.15 29.22 -15.36
C LEU A 331 -9.81 28.44 -16.64
N PHE A 332 -10.84 28.22 -17.47
CA PHE A 332 -10.68 27.50 -18.75
C PHE A 332 -9.69 28.20 -19.67
N ALA A 333 -8.84 27.39 -20.28
CA ALA A 333 -7.83 27.78 -21.24
C ALA A 333 -7.74 26.71 -22.33
N GLU A 334 -7.08 27.03 -23.44
CA GLU A 334 -6.74 26.00 -24.43
C GLU A 334 -5.74 25.03 -23.76
N PRO A 335 -6.05 23.74 -23.64
CA PRO A 335 -5.22 22.82 -22.85
C PRO A 335 -3.83 22.61 -23.46
N GLY A 336 -3.66 22.84 -24.77
CA GLY A 336 -2.42 22.54 -25.48
C GLY A 336 -2.09 21.05 -25.47
N LEU A 337 -0.92 20.68 -26.00
CA LEU A 337 -0.42 19.31 -25.87
C LEU A 337 0.33 19.12 -24.55
N PRO A 338 0.27 17.91 -23.95
CA PRO A 338 1.19 17.51 -22.88
C PRO A 338 2.66 17.73 -23.26
N LEU A 339 3.53 17.73 -22.26
CA LEU A 339 4.98 17.69 -22.47
C LEU A 339 5.39 16.35 -23.09
N ASN A 340 6.54 16.31 -23.77
CA ASN A 340 7.09 15.14 -24.45
C ASN A 340 6.23 14.58 -25.60
N VAL A 341 5.28 15.37 -26.14
CA VAL A 341 4.50 15.01 -27.34
C VAL A 341 5.03 15.70 -28.59
N ASP A 342 5.12 17.03 -28.57
CA ASP A 342 5.69 17.84 -29.65
C ASP A 342 6.19 19.18 -29.08
N SER A 343 7.51 19.29 -28.86
CA SER A 343 8.14 20.48 -28.26
C SER A 343 8.22 21.68 -29.22
N GLY A 344 7.91 21.47 -30.50
CA GLY A 344 7.94 22.50 -31.54
C GLY A 344 6.69 23.38 -31.56
N LEU A 345 5.61 22.96 -30.90
CA LEU A 345 4.36 23.71 -30.88
C LEU A 345 4.39 24.87 -29.88
N PRO A 346 3.83 26.04 -30.24
CA PRO A 346 3.76 27.17 -29.34
C PRO A 346 2.80 26.89 -28.17
N ARG A 347 3.16 27.36 -26.98
CA ARG A 347 2.33 27.32 -25.78
C ARG A 347 1.70 28.68 -25.52
N ALA A 348 0.44 28.71 -25.10
CA ALA A 348 -0.27 29.95 -24.81
C ALA A 348 -0.07 30.39 -23.35
N ASP A 349 -0.02 31.71 -23.14
CA ASP A 349 -0.17 32.31 -21.82
C ASP A 349 -1.60 32.83 -21.65
N HIS A 350 -2.14 32.58 -20.47
CA HIS A 350 -3.43 33.10 -20.03
C HIS A 350 -3.25 34.00 -18.82
N THR A 351 -4.16 34.95 -18.64
CA THR A 351 -4.11 35.86 -17.49
C THR A 351 -5.49 36.15 -16.93
N HIS A 352 -5.56 36.29 -15.60
CA HIS A 352 -6.79 36.56 -14.88
C HIS A 352 -6.51 37.48 -13.68
N PRO A 353 -7.33 38.52 -13.45
CA PRO A 353 -7.23 39.33 -12.24
C PRO A 353 -7.66 38.51 -11.01
N LEU A 354 -6.89 38.57 -9.93
CA LEU A 354 -7.22 37.93 -8.66
C LEU A 354 -7.50 39.00 -7.61
N PRO A 355 -8.72 39.06 -7.06
CA PRO A 355 -9.00 39.98 -5.95
C PRO A 355 -8.24 39.53 -4.68
N PRO A 356 -8.07 40.44 -3.71
CA PRO A 356 -7.58 40.07 -2.38
C PRO A 356 -8.47 39.01 -1.71
N ASN A 357 -7.88 38.10 -0.95
CA ASN A 357 -8.55 36.95 -0.31
C ASN A 357 -9.21 35.93 -1.27
N ALA A 358 -8.86 35.95 -2.56
CA ALA A 358 -9.28 34.89 -3.48
C ALA A 358 -8.47 33.61 -3.22
N THR A 359 -9.09 32.45 -3.40
CA THR A 359 -8.39 31.15 -3.34
C THR A 359 -8.34 30.53 -4.73
N VAL A 360 -7.17 30.13 -5.19
CA VAL A 360 -7.01 29.35 -6.43
C VAL A 360 -6.62 27.93 -6.05
N VAL A 361 -7.33 26.96 -6.60
CA VAL A 361 -7.11 25.52 -6.39
C VAL A 361 -6.58 24.92 -7.68
N PHE A 362 -5.47 24.22 -7.55
CA PHE A 362 -4.84 23.40 -8.58
C PHE A 362 -5.02 21.95 -8.14
N PHE A 363 -5.41 21.07 -9.05
CA PHE A 363 -5.62 19.66 -8.75
C PHE A 363 -5.28 18.80 -9.97
N THR A 364 -4.95 17.53 -9.74
CA THR A 364 -4.78 16.50 -10.79
C THR A 364 -6.11 15.82 -11.10
N ASP A 365 -6.17 15.11 -12.21
CA ASP A 365 -7.38 14.42 -12.69
C ASP A 365 -7.86 13.32 -11.75
N GLY A 366 -7.00 12.68 -10.95
CA GLY A 366 -7.45 11.72 -9.94
C GLY A 366 -8.39 12.30 -8.86
N LEU A 367 -8.59 13.62 -8.80
CA LEU A 367 -9.66 14.24 -7.99
C LEU A 367 -11.04 14.17 -8.65
N ILE A 368 -11.11 14.00 -9.98
CA ILE A 368 -12.33 14.09 -10.78
C ILE A 368 -12.58 12.90 -11.72
N GLU A 369 -11.56 12.07 -11.97
CA GLU A 369 -11.65 10.97 -12.92
C GLU A 369 -12.54 9.85 -12.38
N HIS A 370 -13.54 9.48 -13.16
CA HIS A 370 -14.44 8.39 -12.82
C HIS A 370 -14.88 7.70 -14.12
N PRO A 371 -14.71 6.37 -14.26
CA PRO A 371 -14.98 5.65 -15.52
C PRO A 371 -16.42 5.81 -16.03
N ASP A 372 -17.37 5.87 -15.11
CA ASP A 372 -18.81 5.97 -15.42
C ASP A 372 -19.37 7.41 -15.49
N HIS A 373 -18.58 8.44 -15.13
CA HIS A 373 -19.05 9.83 -15.09
C HIS A 373 -18.24 10.72 -16.04
N PRO A 374 -18.91 11.55 -16.87
CA PRO A 374 -18.22 12.55 -17.68
C PRO A 374 -17.44 13.55 -16.81
N ILE A 375 -16.25 13.93 -17.28
CA ILE A 375 -15.37 14.91 -16.62
C ILE A 375 -16.12 16.21 -16.25
N ASP A 376 -17.02 16.69 -17.12
CA ASP A 376 -17.80 17.91 -16.87
C ASP A 376 -18.73 17.79 -15.66
N GLU A 377 -19.29 16.61 -15.39
CA GLU A 377 -20.12 16.36 -14.21
C GLU A 377 -19.27 16.40 -12.94
N SER A 378 -18.15 15.67 -12.92
CA SER A 378 -17.20 15.68 -11.81
C SER A 378 -16.64 17.07 -11.50
N LEU A 379 -16.35 17.88 -12.54
CA LEU A 379 -15.93 19.27 -12.37
C LEU A 379 -17.03 20.11 -11.70
N ASN A 380 -18.30 19.94 -12.07
CA ASN A 380 -19.39 20.68 -11.44
C ASN A 380 -19.55 20.28 -9.96
N GLU A 381 -19.50 18.98 -9.66
CA GLU A 381 -19.57 18.48 -8.28
C GLU A 381 -18.42 19.01 -7.42
N LEU A 382 -17.19 19.03 -7.95
CA LEU A 382 -16.03 19.60 -7.27
C LEU A 382 -16.20 21.10 -6.99
N ALA A 383 -16.78 21.86 -7.92
CA ALA A 383 -17.02 23.30 -7.74
C ALA A 383 -18.10 23.58 -6.67
N GLU A 384 -19.14 22.75 -6.59
CA GLU A 384 -20.15 22.81 -5.54
C GLU A 384 -19.56 22.46 -4.16
N LEU A 385 -18.72 21.42 -4.11
CA LEU A 385 -18.00 21.03 -2.91
C LEU A 385 -17.07 22.14 -2.41
N ALA A 386 -16.32 22.75 -3.32
CA ALA A 386 -15.43 23.88 -3.02
C ALA A 386 -16.21 25.10 -2.51
N THR A 387 -17.36 25.42 -3.13
CA THR A 387 -18.24 26.51 -2.68
C THR A 387 -18.75 26.28 -1.27
N THR A 388 -19.18 25.04 -0.98
CA THR A 388 -19.70 24.64 0.34
C THR A 388 -18.67 24.82 1.46
N HIS A 389 -17.40 24.54 1.16
CA HIS A 389 -16.31 24.54 2.14
C HIS A 389 -15.44 25.81 2.10
N ALA A 390 -15.74 26.80 1.25
CA ALA A 390 -14.91 27.97 1.00
C ALA A 390 -14.54 28.80 2.25
N ALA A 391 -15.37 28.75 3.30
CA ALA A 391 -15.16 29.45 4.56
C ALA A 391 -14.15 28.76 5.50
N LEU A 392 -13.77 27.52 5.23
CA LEU A 392 -12.83 26.77 6.07
C LEU A 392 -11.40 27.35 6.00
N PRO A 393 -10.59 27.11 7.05
CA PRO A 393 -9.14 27.23 6.93
C PRO A 393 -8.63 26.41 5.74
N LEU A 394 -7.59 26.89 5.04
CA LEU A 394 -7.13 26.25 3.80
C LEU A 394 -6.77 24.76 3.96
N GLN A 395 -6.21 24.37 5.10
CA GLN A 395 -5.88 22.96 5.36
C GLN A 395 -7.14 22.09 5.45
N ASP A 396 -8.15 22.54 6.19
CA ASP A 396 -9.42 21.82 6.33
C ASP A 396 -10.21 21.85 5.01
N PHE A 397 -10.06 22.91 4.22
CA PHE A 397 -10.63 23.02 2.89
C PHE A 397 -10.07 21.97 1.92
N VAL A 398 -8.74 21.85 1.76
CA VAL A 398 -8.15 20.83 0.87
C VAL A 398 -8.42 19.41 1.37
N GLN A 399 -8.49 19.21 2.69
CA GLN A 399 -8.87 17.94 3.29
C GLN A 399 -10.32 17.57 2.93
N ALA A 400 -11.26 18.52 3.05
CA ALA A 400 -12.66 18.30 2.69
C ALA A 400 -12.85 17.99 1.20
N LEU A 401 -12.09 18.65 0.31
CA LEU A 401 -12.09 18.34 -1.13
C LEU A 401 -11.63 16.91 -1.40
N ALA A 402 -10.55 16.49 -0.75
CA ALA A 402 -10.02 15.15 -0.95
C ALA A 402 -10.90 14.07 -0.28
N ASP A 403 -11.56 14.34 0.84
CA ASP A 403 -12.44 13.36 1.51
C ASP A 403 -13.76 13.10 0.78
N HIS A 404 -14.25 14.09 0.02
CA HIS A 404 -15.54 14.03 -0.66
C HIS A 404 -15.37 14.19 -2.17
N HIS A 405 -14.24 13.74 -2.71
CA HIS A 405 -13.93 13.88 -4.14
C HIS A 405 -14.97 13.16 -5.02
N PRO A 406 -15.21 13.65 -6.24
CA PRO A 406 -16.08 12.98 -7.21
C PRO A 406 -15.45 11.78 -7.94
N SER A 407 -14.13 11.56 -7.83
CA SER A 407 -13.46 10.42 -8.48
C SER A 407 -13.78 9.07 -7.84
N ASP A 408 -13.40 7.98 -8.52
CA ASP A 408 -13.51 6.61 -8.01
C ASP A 408 -12.41 6.20 -7.02
N GLY A 409 -11.39 7.06 -6.83
CA GLY A 409 -10.26 6.84 -5.92
C GLY A 409 -9.23 5.82 -6.42
N HIS A 410 -9.27 5.46 -7.70
CA HIS A 410 -8.31 4.52 -8.29
C HIS A 410 -7.00 5.17 -8.74
N ASP A 411 -6.95 6.48 -8.91
CA ASP A 411 -5.76 7.21 -9.30
C ASP A 411 -5.17 8.05 -8.15
N ASP A 412 -3.90 8.43 -8.30
CA ASP A 412 -3.27 9.40 -7.41
C ASP A 412 -4.01 10.74 -7.50
N MET A 413 -4.07 11.48 -6.38
CA MET A 413 -4.60 12.84 -6.41
C MET A 413 -3.67 13.80 -5.67
N ALA A 414 -3.45 14.95 -6.28
CA ALA A 414 -2.79 16.10 -5.70
C ALA A 414 -3.75 17.28 -5.71
N ILE A 415 -3.79 18.04 -4.60
CA ILE A 415 -4.50 19.32 -4.50
C ILE A 415 -3.53 20.34 -3.90
N LEU A 416 -3.44 21.52 -4.51
CA LEU A 416 -2.71 22.67 -4.00
C LEU A 416 -3.61 23.91 -4.06
N ALA A 417 -3.91 24.47 -2.90
CA ALA A 417 -4.69 25.70 -2.77
C ALA A 417 -3.82 26.86 -2.29
N LEU A 418 -3.96 28.02 -2.94
CA LEU A 418 -3.33 29.28 -2.55
C LEU A 418 -4.35 30.39 -2.38
N ARG A 419 -4.28 31.09 -1.24
CA ARG A 419 -5.10 32.26 -0.95
C ARG A 419 -4.28 33.54 -1.04
N THR A 420 -4.77 34.49 -1.83
CA THR A 420 -4.12 35.79 -2.02
C THR A 420 -4.22 36.65 -0.76
N PRO A 421 -3.21 37.47 -0.45
CA PRO A 421 -3.24 38.44 0.64
C PRO A 421 -4.39 39.46 0.51
N CYS A 422 -4.73 40.09 1.64
CA CYS A 422 -5.74 41.13 1.74
C CYS A 422 -5.34 42.49 1.15
#